data_AF-A0A5R8KKT6-F1
#
_entry.id   AF-A0A5R8KKT6-F1
#
_cell.length_a   1.000
_cell.length_b   1.000
_cell.length_c   1.000
_cell.angle_alpha   90.00
_cell.angle_beta   90.00
_cell.angle_gamma   90.00
#
_symmetry.space_group_name_H-M   'P 1'
#
loop_
_entity.id
_entity.type
_entity.pdbx_description
1 polymer ?
#
loop_
_entity_poly.entity_id
_entity_poly.type
_entity_poly.pdbx_seq_one_letter_code
_entity_poly.pdbx_strand_id
1 'polypeptide(L)'
;MKKCLYVLLPTFLLVGGWSLFGEVNPRQAAIEKRLAQALKLYPDSDTNKDGVLSINEGMAYLEKHPEVRAKLQAAMGGGGSRSQPPSFIPGAKGIRVFVCGHSYMIFTAGMLPAISKSAGIPYLDAGSQMIGGSQVVQHWNLPDDKNQAKMSLREGLVDVLMLSPNLLMPDEGINNYTKLGLEKNPELRVLVQASWVPRDGNNADFVNSQRDRVTQEQLQQMRDSQNQNWMVALEEQVASLNESIGKPTVFVVPVGEAVLRLRERIARGEAPGLKLQSELFRDDHGHPAPTLALLVSYCHFAAIHQLSPVGLPVPASIRQMPEAKELNGLLQQIAWDTVSTYSFSGVKLGGDSDVSLR
;
A
#
# COMPACT_ATOMS: atom_id res chain seq x y z
N MET A 1 -46.98 39.92 20.22
CA MET A 1 -48.27 39.45 19.65
C MET A 1 -48.33 39.80 18.18
N LYS A 2 -48.86 38.91 17.30
CA LYS A 2 -49.18 39.08 15.86
C LYS A 2 -47.99 39.47 14.94
N LYS A 3 -47.46 38.67 14.01
CA LYS A 3 -47.95 37.81 12.88
C LYS A 3 -48.11 38.54 11.52
N CYS A 4 -47.62 37.87 10.46
CA CYS A 4 -48.03 37.94 9.03
C CYS A 4 -47.56 39.16 8.18
N LEU A 5 -47.33 39.07 6.85
CA LEU A 5 -47.14 37.92 5.93
C LEU A 5 -46.53 38.37 4.58
N TYR A 6 -45.51 37.63 4.11
CA TYR A 6 -45.01 37.33 2.75
C TYR A 6 -45.57 37.93 1.41
N VAL A 7 -44.60 38.06 0.46
CA VAL A 7 -44.66 37.95 -1.04
C VAL A 7 -45.18 39.11 -1.90
N LEU A 8 -44.28 39.75 -2.68
CA LEU A 8 -44.30 39.81 -4.17
C LEU A 8 -43.07 40.57 -4.76
N LEU A 9 -42.30 39.92 -5.63
CA LEU A 9 -41.49 40.54 -6.70
C LEU A 9 -42.43 40.92 -7.88
N PRO A 10 -42.07 41.77 -8.88
CA PRO A 10 -40.74 41.95 -9.51
C PRO A 10 -40.40 43.46 -9.83
N THR A 11 -39.51 43.94 -10.73
CA THR A 11 -38.69 43.35 -11.85
C THR A 11 -37.50 44.27 -12.25
N PHE A 12 -36.48 43.68 -12.89
CA PHE A 12 -35.59 44.20 -13.98
C PHE A 12 -34.68 45.47 -13.88
N LEU A 13 -33.40 45.23 -14.25
CA LEU A 13 -32.41 46.11 -14.94
C LEU A 13 -31.87 47.33 -14.14
N LEU A 14 -30.59 47.76 -14.24
CA LEU A 14 -29.43 47.33 -15.04
C LEU A 14 -28.10 47.87 -14.44
N VAL A 15 -26.97 47.26 -14.82
CA VAL A 15 -25.56 47.72 -14.67
C VAL A 15 -24.98 47.85 -13.25
N GLY A 16 -23.88 47.13 -13.02
CA GLY A 16 -23.01 47.25 -11.85
C GLY A 16 -22.20 45.98 -11.66
N GLY A 17 -21.20 45.74 -12.52
CA GLY A 17 -20.40 44.51 -12.43
C GLY A 17 -19.50 44.52 -11.19
N TRP A 18 -19.29 43.36 -10.58
CA TRP A 18 -18.17 43.09 -9.66
C TRP A 18 -17.61 41.67 -9.90
N SER A 19 -16.28 41.62 -9.91
CA SER A 19 -15.32 40.51 -9.80
C SER A 19 -15.79 39.05 -9.86
N LEU A 20 -15.18 38.34 -10.82
CA LEU A 20 -14.79 36.94 -10.71
C LEU A 20 -14.08 36.67 -9.37
N PHE A 21 -14.56 35.68 -8.62
CA PHE A 21 -13.73 34.92 -7.68
C PHE A 21 -14.04 33.44 -7.86
N GLY A 22 -13.11 32.72 -8.48
CA GLY A 22 -13.16 31.26 -8.54
C GLY A 22 -12.86 30.68 -7.16
N GLU A 23 -13.57 29.61 -6.79
CA GLU A 23 -13.27 28.87 -5.56
C GLU A 23 -11.87 28.23 -5.68
N VAL A 24 -10.92 28.70 -4.87
CA VAL A 24 -9.58 28.12 -4.82
C VAL A 24 -9.69 26.70 -4.27
N ASN A 25 -9.28 25.71 -5.06
CA ASN A 25 -9.31 24.31 -4.66
C ASN A 25 -8.56 24.11 -3.33
N PRO A 26 -9.20 23.58 -2.26
CA PRO A 26 -8.55 23.41 -0.96
C PRO A 26 -7.26 22.58 -0.99
N ARG A 27 -7.13 21.64 -1.95
CA ARG A 27 -5.88 20.88 -2.16
C ARG A 27 -4.77 21.79 -2.69
N GLN A 28 -5.09 22.68 -3.62
CA GLN A 28 -4.15 23.62 -4.23
C GLN A 28 -3.67 24.65 -3.21
N ALA A 29 -4.58 25.27 -2.45
CA ALA A 29 -4.22 26.20 -1.36
C ALA A 29 -3.32 25.55 -0.29
N ALA A 30 -3.52 24.26 0.02
CA ALA A 30 -2.67 23.52 0.95
C ALA A 30 -1.27 23.22 0.38
N ILE A 31 -1.17 22.96 -0.93
CA ILE A 31 0.11 22.77 -1.64
C ILE A 31 0.87 24.09 -1.70
N GLU A 32 0.22 25.18 -2.14
CA GLU A 32 0.79 26.54 -2.19
C GLU A 32 1.30 26.99 -0.81
N LYS A 33 0.54 26.73 0.27
CA LYS A 33 0.98 27.03 1.64
C LYS A 33 2.24 26.25 2.06
N ARG A 34 2.37 24.98 1.64
CA ARG A 34 3.56 24.16 1.91
C ARG A 34 4.77 24.62 1.09
N LEU A 35 4.57 24.95 -0.19
CA LEU A 35 5.62 25.47 -1.06
C LEU A 35 6.12 26.85 -0.58
N ALA A 36 5.22 27.75 -0.17
CA ALA A 36 5.59 29.04 0.42
C ALA A 36 6.31 28.91 1.78
N GLN A 37 6.06 27.84 2.54
CA GLN A 37 6.84 27.53 3.75
C GLN A 37 8.22 26.97 3.41
N ALA A 38 8.32 26.10 2.40
CA ALA A 38 9.60 25.57 1.92
C ALA A 38 10.49 26.68 1.36
N LEU A 39 9.94 27.62 0.58
CA LEU A 39 10.69 28.76 0.02
C LEU A 39 11.30 29.66 1.10
N LYS A 40 10.59 29.87 2.23
CA LYS A 40 11.15 30.63 3.37
C LYS A 40 12.33 29.94 4.05
N LEU A 41 12.40 28.61 3.99
CA LEU A 41 13.48 27.81 4.55
C LEU A 41 14.64 27.62 3.57
N TYR A 42 14.35 27.65 2.26
CA TYR A 42 15.30 27.44 1.18
C TYR A 42 15.11 28.49 0.07
N PRO A 43 15.49 29.77 0.28
CA PRO A 43 15.26 30.83 -0.71
C PRO A 43 15.90 30.55 -2.07
N ASP A 44 17.07 29.88 -2.08
CA ASP A 44 17.81 29.51 -3.28
C ASP A 44 17.14 28.38 -4.11
N SER A 45 16.00 27.85 -3.65
CA SER A 45 15.19 26.89 -4.41
C SER A 45 14.29 27.55 -5.46
N ASP A 46 13.98 28.85 -5.33
CA ASP A 46 13.34 29.64 -6.38
C ASP A 46 14.38 30.03 -7.42
N THR A 47 14.40 29.30 -8.54
CA THR A 47 15.44 29.41 -9.56
C THR A 47 15.12 30.45 -10.63
N ASN A 48 13.82 30.65 -10.91
CA ASN A 48 13.35 31.65 -11.86
C ASN A 48 13.20 33.05 -11.22
N LYS A 49 13.20 33.13 -9.89
CA LYS A 49 13.07 34.33 -9.04
C LYS A 49 11.70 35.01 -9.14
N ASP A 50 10.63 34.22 -9.34
CA ASP A 50 9.25 34.71 -9.38
C ASP A 50 8.59 34.81 -7.99
N GLY A 51 9.24 34.30 -6.94
CA GLY A 51 8.75 34.32 -5.56
C GLY A 51 7.79 33.18 -5.21
N VAL A 52 7.58 32.20 -6.10
CA VAL A 52 6.65 31.08 -5.95
C VAL A 52 7.35 29.76 -6.29
N LEU A 53 7.85 29.07 -5.26
CA LEU A 53 8.52 27.78 -5.43
C LEU A 53 7.61 26.75 -6.12
N SER A 54 7.95 26.36 -7.35
CA SER A 54 7.25 25.30 -8.06
C SER A 54 7.65 23.90 -7.60
N ILE A 55 6.83 22.89 -7.91
CA ILE A 55 7.16 21.47 -7.60
C ILE A 55 8.45 21.04 -8.30
N ASN A 56 8.64 21.46 -9.55
CA ASN A 56 9.81 21.09 -10.35
C ASN A 56 11.10 21.69 -9.78
N GLU A 57 11.03 22.94 -9.30
CA GLU A 57 12.16 23.60 -8.63
C GLU A 57 12.47 22.99 -7.26
N GLY A 58 11.44 22.68 -6.47
CA GLY A 58 11.61 21.93 -5.23
C GLY A 58 12.30 20.59 -5.44
N MET A 59 11.95 19.86 -6.51
CA MET A 59 12.61 18.60 -6.87
C MET A 59 14.05 18.81 -7.36
N ALA A 60 14.28 19.76 -8.27
CA ALA A 60 15.63 20.08 -8.77
C ALA A 60 16.57 20.60 -7.67
N TYR A 61 16.03 21.29 -6.66
CA TYR A 61 16.76 21.69 -5.46
C TYR A 61 17.13 20.46 -4.61
N LEU A 62 16.20 19.52 -4.38
CA LEU A 62 16.48 18.29 -3.62
C LEU A 62 17.45 17.33 -4.31
N GLU A 63 17.60 17.40 -5.64
CA GLU A 63 18.64 16.69 -6.39
C GLU A 63 20.03 17.31 -6.19
N LYS A 64 20.12 18.65 -6.18
CA LYS A 64 21.37 19.40 -5.97
C LYS A 64 21.80 19.47 -4.50
N HIS A 65 20.87 19.29 -3.57
CA HIS A 65 21.08 19.39 -2.11
C HIS A 65 20.77 18.05 -1.41
N PRO A 66 21.62 17.02 -1.61
CA PRO A 66 21.43 15.70 -1.00
C PRO A 66 21.38 15.73 0.54
N GLU A 67 22.01 16.73 1.17
CA GLU A 67 21.95 16.98 2.61
C GLU A 67 20.57 17.47 3.08
N VAL A 68 19.87 18.26 2.28
CA VAL A 68 18.48 18.69 2.55
C VAL A 68 17.53 17.53 2.33
N ARG A 69 17.73 16.75 1.25
CA ARG A 69 17.02 15.49 0.99
C ARG A 69 17.19 14.49 2.13
N ALA A 70 18.41 14.31 2.65
CA ALA A 70 18.69 13.43 3.78
C ALA A 70 18.05 13.93 5.09
N LYS A 71 18.07 15.25 5.35
CA LYS A 71 17.37 15.83 6.51
C LYS A 71 15.85 15.67 6.41
N LEU A 72 15.25 15.83 5.23
CA LEU A 72 13.83 15.55 5.01
C LEU A 72 13.49 14.07 5.20
N GLN A 73 14.33 13.15 4.71
CA GLN A 73 14.16 11.70 4.96
C GLN A 73 14.29 11.34 6.44
N ALA A 74 15.22 11.97 7.17
CA ALA A 74 15.34 11.79 8.62
C ALA A 74 14.13 12.36 9.37
N ALA A 75 13.66 13.56 9.02
CA ALA A 75 12.52 14.23 9.64
C ALA A 75 11.18 13.54 9.33
N MET A 76 11.04 12.89 8.17
CA MET A 76 9.88 12.05 7.83
C MET A 76 9.91 10.66 8.49
N GLY A 77 10.82 10.41 9.44
CA GLY A 77 10.86 9.18 10.20
C GLY A 77 11.59 8.05 9.49
N GLY A 78 12.89 8.25 9.22
CA GLY A 78 13.80 7.22 8.77
C GLY A 78 13.98 6.09 9.79
N GLY A 79 12.97 5.22 9.90
CA GLY A 79 13.03 4.00 10.71
C GLY A 79 14.17 3.12 10.22
N GLY A 80 15.11 2.82 11.11
CA GLY A 80 16.39 2.20 10.77
C GLY A 80 16.23 0.96 9.89
N SER A 81 17.05 0.90 8.83
CA SER A 81 17.03 -0.22 7.89
C SER A 81 17.34 -1.52 8.61
N ARG A 82 16.55 -2.56 8.34
CA ARG A 82 16.74 -3.91 8.87
C ARG A 82 16.54 -4.93 7.76
N SER A 83 17.57 -5.72 7.50
CA SER A 83 17.51 -6.87 6.58
C SER A 83 17.73 -8.17 7.34
N GLN A 84 17.28 -9.28 6.76
CA GLN A 84 17.63 -10.64 7.16
C GLN A 84 18.03 -11.41 5.88
N PRO A 85 19.14 -12.16 5.87
CA PRO A 85 19.54 -12.98 4.72
C PRO A 85 18.61 -14.19 4.52
N PRO A 86 18.73 -14.91 3.39
CA PRO A 86 18.09 -16.21 3.19
C PRO A 86 18.30 -17.17 4.39
N SER A 87 17.26 -17.92 4.75
CA SER A 87 17.25 -18.85 5.87
C SER A 87 16.68 -20.21 5.45
N PHE A 88 17.39 -20.90 4.55
CA PHE A 88 17.11 -22.28 4.16
C PHE A 88 18.38 -23.04 3.76
N ILE A 89 18.30 -24.37 3.79
CA ILE A 89 19.39 -25.26 3.37
C ILE A 89 19.43 -25.30 1.83
N PRO A 90 20.61 -25.17 1.19
CA PRO A 90 20.75 -25.34 -0.26
C PRO A 90 20.15 -26.67 -0.75
N GLY A 91 19.35 -26.62 -1.81
CA GLY A 91 18.65 -27.80 -2.35
C GLY A 91 17.35 -28.18 -1.62
N ALA A 92 16.93 -27.44 -0.58
CA ALA A 92 15.59 -27.58 -0.02
C ALA A 92 14.52 -27.30 -1.09
N LYS A 93 13.39 -28.02 -1.02
CA LYS A 93 12.25 -27.84 -1.92
C LYS A 93 11.20 -26.94 -1.28
N GLY A 94 10.68 -25.99 -2.06
CA GLY A 94 9.62 -25.07 -1.68
C GLY A 94 9.76 -23.74 -2.39
N ILE A 95 8.72 -22.90 -2.32
CA ILE A 95 8.74 -21.59 -2.97
C ILE A 95 9.62 -20.63 -2.17
N ARG A 96 10.61 -20.01 -2.82
CA ARG A 96 11.56 -19.10 -2.18
C ARG A 96 11.05 -17.67 -2.27
N VAL A 97 10.66 -17.10 -1.13
CA VAL A 97 9.98 -15.80 -1.06
C VAL A 97 10.86 -14.76 -0.39
N PHE A 98 11.05 -13.61 -1.03
CA PHE A 98 11.75 -12.45 -0.47
C PHE A 98 10.78 -11.32 -0.15
N VAL A 99 10.85 -10.73 1.04
CA VAL A 99 9.97 -9.62 1.46
C VAL A 99 10.72 -8.29 1.56
N CYS A 100 10.54 -7.38 0.60
CA CYS A 100 11.19 -6.07 0.57
C CYS A 100 10.17 -4.91 0.63
N GLY A 101 10.17 -4.13 1.70
CA GLY A 101 9.28 -2.97 1.80
C GLY A 101 9.24 -2.32 3.18
N HIS A 102 8.15 -1.62 3.48
CA HIS A 102 8.00 -0.82 4.69
C HIS A 102 7.11 -1.47 5.76
N SER A 103 6.81 -0.71 6.82
CA SER A 103 6.10 -1.17 8.01
C SER A 103 4.67 -1.67 7.77
N TYR A 104 4.07 -1.41 6.60
CA TYR A 104 2.73 -1.89 6.23
C TYR A 104 2.77 -3.25 5.50
N MET A 105 3.96 -3.79 5.21
CA MET A 105 4.11 -5.14 4.63
C MET A 105 5.08 -6.05 5.42
N ILE A 106 6.14 -5.52 6.03
CA ILE A 106 7.29 -6.32 6.51
C ILE A 106 6.93 -7.46 7.48
N PHE A 107 5.87 -7.33 8.29
CA PHE A 107 5.42 -8.38 9.21
C PHE A 107 5.03 -9.68 8.49
N THR A 108 4.66 -9.61 7.21
CA THR A 108 4.34 -10.80 6.39
C THR A 108 5.51 -11.79 6.33
N ALA A 109 6.76 -11.30 6.34
CA ALA A 109 7.96 -12.16 6.38
C ALA A 109 7.95 -13.14 7.56
N GLY A 110 7.47 -12.70 8.74
CA GLY A 110 7.35 -13.55 9.92
C GLY A 110 6.07 -14.39 9.98
N MET A 111 5.02 -14.00 9.24
CA MET A 111 3.71 -14.67 9.28
C MET A 111 3.54 -15.73 8.18
N LEU A 112 4.02 -15.48 6.97
CA LEU A 112 3.89 -16.36 5.81
C LEU A 112 4.49 -17.77 6.00
N PRO A 113 5.67 -17.96 6.64
CA PRO A 113 6.18 -19.31 6.90
C PRO A 113 5.24 -20.16 7.78
N ALA A 114 4.60 -19.54 8.79
CA ALA A 114 3.68 -20.22 9.69
C ALA A 114 2.33 -20.54 9.01
N ILE A 115 1.83 -19.64 8.17
CA ILE A 115 0.60 -19.84 7.37
C ILE A 115 0.83 -20.93 6.32
N SER A 116 1.95 -20.89 5.59
CA SER A 116 2.29 -21.92 4.59
C SER A 116 2.46 -23.30 5.24
N LYS A 117 3.14 -23.36 6.39
CA LYS A 117 3.24 -24.59 7.19
C LYS A 117 1.89 -25.12 7.64
N SER A 118 0.93 -24.26 8.02
CA SER A 118 -0.41 -24.71 8.41
C SER A 118 -1.26 -25.19 7.22
N ALA A 119 -0.94 -24.74 6.00
CA ALA A 119 -1.49 -25.25 4.75
C ALA A 119 -0.81 -26.53 4.24
N GLY A 120 0.28 -26.99 4.88
CA GLY A 120 1.10 -28.11 4.40
C GLY A 120 1.99 -27.77 3.19
N ILE A 121 2.15 -26.48 2.85
CA ILE A 121 2.87 -26.03 1.66
C ILE A 121 4.34 -25.72 2.01
N PRO A 122 5.33 -26.29 1.30
CA PRO A 122 6.74 -25.95 1.48
C PRO A 122 7.05 -24.49 1.10
N TYR A 123 7.56 -23.74 2.08
CA TYR A 123 7.94 -22.32 1.96
C TYR A 123 9.38 -22.15 2.42
N LEU A 124 10.16 -21.37 1.67
CA LEU A 124 11.56 -21.08 1.96
C LEU A 124 11.76 -19.56 2.09
N ASP A 125 12.31 -19.11 3.21
CA ASP A 125 12.57 -17.69 3.47
C ASP A 125 13.84 -17.24 2.73
N ALA A 126 13.67 -16.50 1.63
CA ALA A 126 14.79 -15.96 0.84
C ALA A 126 15.37 -14.66 1.44
N GLY A 127 14.86 -14.24 2.59
CA GLY A 127 15.28 -13.05 3.31
C GLY A 127 14.22 -11.95 3.28
N SER A 128 14.51 -10.90 4.04
CA SER A 128 13.66 -9.71 4.09
C SER A 128 14.50 -8.44 4.17
N GLN A 129 13.89 -7.31 3.78
CA GLN A 129 14.53 -6.00 3.82
C GLN A 129 13.50 -4.92 4.13
N MET A 130 13.77 -4.13 5.17
CA MET A 130 12.87 -3.11 5.69
C MET A 130 13.53 -1.74 5.74
N ILE A 131 12.82 -0.71 5.31
CA ILE A 131 13.08 0.71 5.61
C ILE A 131 11.75 1.32 6.06
N GLY A 132 11.77 2.17 7.09
CA GLY A 132 10.55 2.84 7.56
C GLY A 132 9.99 3.80 6.50
N GLY A 133 8.68 3.68 6.19
CA GLY A 133 7.96 4.58 5.28
C GLY A 133 8.46 4.63 3.82
N SER A 134 9.29 3.69 3.39
CA SER A 134 9.98 3.73 2.10
C SER A 134 9.11 3.53 0.86
N GLN A 135 9.54 4.13 -0.25
CA GLN A 135 9.27 3.66 -1.61
C GLN A 135 10.21 2.49 -1.97
N VAL A 136 9.87 1.68 -2.97
CA VAL A 136 10.71 0.60 -3.49
C VAL A 136 12.02 1.15 -4.05
N VAL A 137 12.00 2.28 -4.76
CA VAL A 137 13.22 2.93 -5.27
C VAL A 137 14.20 3.33 -4.16
N GLN A 138 13.74 3.59 -2.93
CA GLN A 138 14.64 3.84 -1.80
C GLN A 138 15.36 2.58 -1.32
N HIS A 139 14.73 1.41 -1.44
CA HIS A 139 15.41 0.12 -1.26
C HIS A 139 16.40 -0.13 -2.39
N TRP A 140 16.02 0.12 -3.65
CA TRP A 140 16.92 -0.05 -4.80
C TRP A 140 18.20 0.77 -4.66
N ASN A 141 18.08 2.01 -4.20
CA ASN A 141 19.18 2.96 -4.01
C ASN A 141 20.03 2.71 -2.74
N LEU A 142 19.75 1.67 -1.95
CA LEU A 142 20.73 1.22 -0.95
C LEU A 142 22.03 0.76 -1.64
N PRO A 143 23.20 1.07 -1.05
CA PRO A 143 24.47 0.46 -1.44
C PRO A 143 24.36 -1.06 -1.55
N ASP A 144 25.02 -1.64 -2.54
CA ASP A 144 24.84 -3.06 -2.87
C ASP A 144 25.26 -4.01 -1.74
N ASP A 145 26.25 -3.62 -0.92
CA ASP A 145 26.67 -4.31 0.32
C ASP A 145 25.62 -4.27 1.45
N LYS A 146 24.60 -3.42 1.31
CA LYS A 146 23.49 -3.24 2.27
C LYS A 146 22.14 -3.63 1.67
N ASN A 147 22.12 -4.11 0.42
CA ASN A 147 20.91 -4.41 -0.32
C ASN A 147 20.69 -5.92 -0.44
N GLN A 148 20.15 -6.51 0.63
CA GLN A 148 19.92 -7.95 0.73
C GLN A 148 18.98 -8.47 -0.39
N ALA A 149 18.05 -7.64 -0.87
CA ALA A 149 17.20 -8.00 -2.01
C ALA A 149 18.03 -8.17 -3.30
N LYS A 150 18.93 -7.23 -3.61
CA LYS A 150 19.85 -7.36 -4.76
C LYS A 150 20.76 -8.58 -4.64
N MET A 151 21.26 -8.88 -3.43
CA MET A 151 22.09 -10.06 -3.19
C MET A 151 21.33 -11.35 -3.51
N SER A 152 20.17 -11.58 -2.86
CA SER A 152 19.38 -12.80 -3.06
C SER A 152 18.91 -12.97 -4.51
N LEU A 153 18.60 -11.87 -5.22
CA LEU A 153 18.21 -11.92 -6.64
C LEU A 153 19.39 -12.31 -7.55
N ARG A 154 20.59 -11.76 -7.33
CA ARG A 154 21.80 -12.08 -8.12
C ARG A 154 22.31 -13.50 -7.92
N GLU A 155 22.01 -14.11 -6.78
CA GLU A 155 22.27 -15.52 -6.49
C GLU A 155 21.15 -16.45 -7.02
N GLY A 156 20.08 -15.90 -7.60
CA GLY A 156 18.95 -16.67 -8.11
C GLY A 156 18.14 -17.36 -7.01
N LEU A 157 18.16 -16.84 -5.79
CA LEU A 157 17.56 -17.44 -4.58
C LEU A 157 16.07 -17.09 -4.39
N VAL A 158 15.43 -16.42 -5.34
CA VAL A 158 14.07 -15.88 -5.20
C VAL A 158 13.17 -16.39 -6.33
N ASP A 159 12.04 -16.99 -5.96
CA ASP A 159 10.94 -17.36 -6.87
C ASP A 159 9.81 -16.32 -6.82
N VAL A 160 9.58 -15.72 -5.66
CA VAL A 160 8.62 -14.64 -5.47
C VAL A 160 9.25 -13.47 -4.72
N LEU A 161 9.29 -12.31 -5.37
CA LEU A 161 9.72 -11.05 -4.74
C LEU A 161 8.49 -10.23 -4.36
N MET A 162 8.30 -9.97 -3.07
CA MET A 162 7.27 -9.07 -2.58
C MET A 162 7.83 -7.66 -2.44
N LEU A 163 7.15 -6.68 -3.04
CA LEU A 163 7.48 -5.25 -3.03
C LEU A 163 6.28 -4.46 -2.48
N SER A 164 6.54 -3.36 -1.76
CA SER A 164 5.48 -2.44 -1.36
C SER A 164 5.88 -1.00 -1.69
N PRO A 165 5.32 -0.39 -2.76
CA PRO A 165 5.36 1.06 -2.93
C PRO A 165 4.60 1.74 -1.79
N ASN A 166 4.76 3.06 -1.73
CA ASN A 166 4.10 3.92 -0.76
C ASN A 166 3.31 5.03 -1.50
N LEU A 167 3.23 6.23 -0.94
CA LEU A 167 2.35 7.31 -1.41
C LEU A 167 2.50 7.77 -2.88
N LEU A 168 3.62 7.46 -3.54
CA LEU A 168 3.93 7.93 -4.89
C LEU A 168 4.02 6.75 -5.88
N MET A 169 3.45 6.96 -7.07
CA MET A 169 3.54 6.08 -8.24
C MET A 169 3.73 6.96 -9.50
N PRO A 170 4.42 6.46 -10.54
CA PRO A 170 5.11 5.17 -10.61
C PRO A 170 6.35 5.09 -9.72
N ASP A 171 6.76 3.87 -9.34
CA ASP A 171 7.94 3.60 -8.50
C ASP A 171 8.98 2.79 -9.28
N GLU A 172 10.04 3.46 -9.75
CA GLU A 172 11.09 2.86 -10.60
C GLU A 172 11.76 1.62 -9.96
N GLY A 173 11.75 1.53 -8.62
CA GLY A 173 12.30 0.39 -7.90
C GLY A 173 11.63 -0.93 -8.29
N ILE A 174 10.33 -0.92 -8.63
CA ILE A 174 9.60 -2.10 -9.12
C ILE A 174 10.23 -2.60 -10.42
N ASN A 175 10.45 -1.71 -11.38
CA ASN A 175 11.04 -2.04 -12.69
C ASN A 175 12.46 -2.59 -12.51
N ASN A 176 13.26 -1.93 -11.69
CA ASN A 176 14.68 -2.26 -11.54
C ASN A 176 14.90 -3.60 -10.81
N TYR A 177 14.16 -3.87 -9.73
CA TYR A 177 14.21 -5.17 -9.06
C TYR A 177 13.66 -6.31 -9.95
N THR A 178 12.60 -6.05 -10.73
CA THR A 178 12.04 -7.04 -11.65
C THR A 178 13.07 -7.45 -12.70
N LYS A 179 13.69 -6.47 -13.38
CA LYS A 179 14.72 -6.72 -14.39
C LYS A 179 15.92 -7.48 -13.82
N LEU A 180 16.46 -7.04 -12.67
CA LEU A 180 17.58 -7.71 -12.01
C LEU A 180 17.27 -9.17 -11.65
N GLY A 181 16.06 -9.44 -11.16
CA GLY A 181 15.65 -10.79 -10.79
C GLY A 181 15.50 -11.74 -11.98
N LEU A 182 14.98 -11.23 -13.10
CA LEU A 182 14.83 -11.99 -14.35
C LEU A 182 16.17 -12.43 -14.97
N GLU A 183 17.28 -11.74 -14.68
CA GLU A 183 18.64 -12.16 -15.10
C GLU A 183 19.04 -13.55 -14.57
N LYS A 184 18.44 -13.99 -13.45
CA LYS A 184 18.76 -15.26 -12.78
C LYS A 184 17.59 -16.22 -12.69
N ASN A 185 16.37 -15.70 -12.58
CA ASN A 185 15.15 -16.51 -12.59
C ASN A 185 14.16 -15.95 -13.62
N PRO A 186 14.14 -16.48 -14.86
CA PRO A 186 13.17 -16.10 -15.87
C PRO A 186 11.71 -16.30 -15.45
N GLU A 187 11.43 -17.20 -14.48
CA GLU A 187 10.10 -17.48 -13.95
C GLU A 187 9.80 -16.76 -12.62
N LEU A 188 10.62 -15.77 -12.25
CA LEU A 188 10.36 -14.90 -11.10
C LEU A 188 8.96 -14.28 -11.18
N ARG A 189 8.23 -14.32 -10.06
CA ARG A 189 7.01 -13.53 -9.87
C ARG A 189 7.29 -12.35 -8.94
N VAL A 190 6.83 -11.16 -9.32
CA VAL A 190 6.93 -9.97 -8.48
C VAL A 190 5.54 -9.59 -8.00
N LEU A 191 5.33 -9.53 -6.69
CA LEU A 191 4.05 -9.20 -6.06
C LEU A 191 4.13 -7.82 -5.42
N VAL A 192 3.36 -6.87 -5.94
CA VAL A 192 3.35 -5.47 -5.51
C VAL A 192 2.16 -5.23 -4.60
N GLN A 193 2.38 -4.92 -3.32
CA GLN A 193 1.31 -4.60 -2.37
C GLN A 193 0.73 -3.21 -2.67
N ALA A 194 -0.54 -3.18 -3.10
CA ALA A 194 -1.38 -1.99 -3.05
C ALA A 194 -1.90 -1.82 -1.61
N SER A 195 -1.23 -0.97 -0.82
CA SER A 195 -1.55 -0.75 0.60
C SER A 195 -2.83 0.06 0.81
N TRP A 196 -3.38 0.04 2.02
CA TRP A 196 -4.40 1.00 2.45
C TRP A 196 -3.78 2.38 2.68
N VAL A 197 -4.58 3.44 2.53
CA VAL A 197 -4.12 4.82 2.71
C VAL A 197 -3.89 5.13 4.21
N PRO A 198 -2.73 5.68 4.62
CA PRO A 198 -2.48 6.08 6.00
C PRO A 198 -3.42 7.22 6.40
N ARG A 199 -3.80 7.28 7.69
CA ARG A 199 -4.70 8.31 8.28
C ARG A 199 -6.01 8.53 7.51
N ASP A 200 -6.49 7.51 6.79
CA ASP A 200 -7.67 7.59 5.91
C ASP A 200 -7.57 8.74 4.88
N GLY A 201 -6.34 9.07 4.45
CA GLY A 201 -6.06 10.19 3.54
C GLY A 201 -5.99 11.56 4.21
N ASN A 202 -6.18 11.66 5.53
CA ASN A 202 -6.15 12.92 6.26
C ASN A 202 -4.72 13.40 6.55
N ASN A 203 -4.43 14.64 6.17
CA ASN A 203 -3.13 15.31 6.31
C ASN A 203 -3.02 16.21 7.57
N ALA A 204 -4.08 16.29 8.39
CA ALA A 204 -4.16 17.11 9.59
C ALA A 204 -4.06 16.26 10.89
N ASP A 205 -4.53 16.81 12.01
CA ASP A 205 -4.63 16.14 13.31
C ASP A 205 -5.64 14.99 13.27
N PHE A 206 -5.15 13.83 12.85
CA PHE A 206 -5.89 12.58 12.78
C PHE A 206 -5.58 11.71 13.99
N VAL A 207 -6.63 11.17 14.63
CA VAL A 207 -6.51 10.16 15.71
C VAL A 207 -7.28 8.90 15.35
N ASN A 208 -6.77 7.72 15.73
CA ASN A 208 -7.28 6.41 15.29
C ASN A 208 -8.79 6.23 15.55
N SER A 209 -9.30 6.74 16.67
CA SER A 209 -10.73 6.69 17.03
C SER A 209 -11.66 7.50 16.11
N GLN A 210 -11.13 8.34 15.21
CA GLN A 210 -11.92 8.95 14.14
C GLN A 210 -12.45 7.89 13.16
N ARG A 211 -11.73 6.76 12.98
CA ARG A 211 -12.15 5.65 12.09
C ARG A 211 -13.48 5.02 12.50
N ASP A 212 -13.82 5.07 13.78
CA ASP A 212 -15.03 4.47 14.34
C ASP A 212 -16.33 5.19 13.94
N ARG A 213 -16.20 6.38 13.33
CA ARG A 213 -17.30 7.18 12.80
C ARG A 213 -17.41 7.14 11.28
N VAL A 214 -16.48 6.46 10.60
CA VAL A 214 -16.42 6.42 9.13
C VAL A 214 -17.55 5.54 8.59
N THR A 215 -18.43 6.11 7.79
CA THR A 215 -19.59 5.41 7.22
C THR A 215 -19.22 4.55 6.01
N GLN A 216 -20.11 3.63 5.60
CA GLN A 216 -19.94 2.88 4.35
C GLN A 216 -19.81 3.79 3.12
N GLU A 217 -20.53 4.92 3.08
CA GLU A 217 -20.41 5.91 2.00
C GLU A 217 -19.00 6.53 1.98
N GLN A 218 -18.44 6.86 3.14
CA GLN A 218 -17.08 7.39 3.23
C GLN A 218 -16.01 6.35 2.88
N LEU A 219 -16.22 5.06 3.21
CA LEU A 219 -15.34 3.97 2.76
C LEU A 219 -15.39 3.81 1.24
N GLN A 220 -16.57 3.95 0.62
CA GLN A 220 -16.71 3.95 -0.84
C GLN A 220 -16.01 5.17 -1.46
N GLN A 221 -16.15 6.37 -0.90
CA GLN A 221 -15.42 7.56 -1.37
C GLN A 221 -13.89 7.40 -1.27
N MET A 222 -13.38 6.74 -0.21
CA MET A 222 -11.96 6.39 -0.10
C MET A 222 -11.53 5.40 -1.19
N ARG A 223 -12.34 4.36 -1.44
CA ARG A 223 -12.15 3.37 -2.50
C ARG A 223 -12.06 4.04 -3.87
N ASP A 224 -13.04 4.87 -4.20
CA ASP A 224 -13.14 5.56 -5.49
C ASP A 224 -11.95 6.52 -5.68
N SER A 225 -11.58 7.28 -4.64
CA SER A 225 -10.43 8.19 -4.70
C SER A 225 -9.10 7.45 -4.87
N GLN A 226 -8.95 6.24 -4.31
CA GLN A 226 -7.75 5.41 -4.50
C GLN A 226 -7.75 4.79 -5.92
N ASN A 227 -8.89 4.28 -6.36
CA ASN A 227 -9.07 3.60 -7.64
C ASN A 227 -9.00 4.55 -8.86
N GLN A 228 -9.35 5.83 -8.71
CA GLN A 228 -9.27 6.82 -9.79
C GLN A 228 -7.88 7.44 -9.99
N ASN A 229 -6.94 7.23 -9.06
CA ASN A 229 -5.64 7.91 -9.08
C ASN A 229 -4.48 6.92 -8.89
N TRP A 230 -4.24 6.49 -7.65
CA TRP A 230 -3.04 5.73 -7.29
C TRP A 230 -3.06 4.31 -7.87
N MET A 231 -4.23 3.66 -7.93
CA MET A 231 -4.34 2.33 -8.54
C MET A 231 -4.13 2.38 -10.05
N VAL A 232 -4.67 3.38 -10.77
CA VAL A 232 -4.45 3.54 -12.21
C VAL A 232 -2.96 3.61 -12.52
N ALA A 233 -2.21 4.48 -11.82
CA ALA A 233 -0.77 4.60 -12.01
C ALA A 233 0.02 3.31 -11.70
N LEU A 234 -0.44 2.50 -10.73
CA LEU A 234 0.14 1.19 -10.44
C LEU A 234 -0.19 0.15 -11.53
N GLU A 235 -1.46 0.08 -11.94
CA GLU A 235 -1.95 -0.84 -12.98
C GLU A 235 -1.28 -0.55 -14.32
N GLU A 236 -1.16 0.72 -14.71
CA GLU A 236 -0.43 1.18 -15.91
C GLU A 236 1.06 0.81 -15.86
N GLN A 237 1.74 1.04 -14.73
CA GLN A 237 3.14 0.65 -14.56
C GLN A 237 3.33 -0.86 -14.68
N VAL A 238 2.45 -1.65 -14.04
CA VAL A 238 2.50 -3.12 -14.09
C VAL A 238 2.18 -3.66 -15.47
N ALA A 239 1.19 -3.10 -16.16
CA ALA A 239 0.83 -3.45 -17.54
C ALA A 239 2.00 -3.17 -18.50
N SER A 240 2.53 -1.95 -18.49
CA SER A 240 3.65 -1.53 -19.35
C SER A 240 4.92 -2.35 -19.08
N LEU A 241 5.22 -2.65 -17.81
CA LEU A 241 6.37 -3.49 -17.46
C LEU A 241 6.19 -4.93 -17.96
N ASN A 242 5.03 -5.55 -17.75
CA ASN A 242 4.73 -6.89 -18.26
C ASN A 242 4.76 -6.96 -19.80
N GLU A 243 4.24 -5.93 -20.48
CA GLU A 243 4.33 -5.80 -21.95
C GLU A 243 5.79 -5.74 -22.40
N SER A 244 6.62 -4.92 -21.75
CA SER A 244 8.06 -4.81 -22.07
C SER A 244 8.87 -6.10 -21.81
N ILE A 245 8.39 -6.96 -20.90
CA ILE A 245 8.95 -8.29 -20.60
C ILE A 245 8.42 -9.36 -21.57
N GLY A 246 7.28 -9.11 -22.22
CA GLY A 246 6.61 -10.05 -23.13
C GLY A 246 5.82 -11.16 -22.43
N LYS A 247 5.70 -11.15 -21.09
CA LYS A 247 4.87 -12.09 -20.32
C LYS A 247 4.44 -11.52 -18.95
N PRO A 248 3.34 -12.03 -18.35
CA PRO A 248 2.96 -11.67 -16.98
C PRO A 248 4.03 -12.11 -15.96
N THR A 249 4.66 -11.13 -15.31
CA THR A 249 5.74 -11.31 -14.34
C THR A 249 5.46 -10.52 -13.06
N VAL A 250 4.93 -9.32 -13.19
CA VAL A 250 4.57 -8.42 -12.08
C VAL A 250 3.06 -8.44 -11.88
N PHE A 251 2.64 -8.54 -10.63
CA PHE A 251 1.25 -8.67 -10.20
C PHE A 251 0.99 -7.76 -9.01
N VAL A 252 -0.28 -7.40 -8.78
CA VAL A 252 -0.70 -6.51 -7.69
C VAL A 252 -1.49 -7.29 -6.64
N VAL A 253 -1.12 -7.15 -5.38
CA VAL A 253 -1.87 -7.68 -4.23
C VAL A 253 -2.76 -6.54 -3.69
N PRO A 254 -4.09 -6.55 -3.93
CA PRO A 254 -5.01 -5.45 -3.60
C PRO A 254 -5.37 -5.41 -2.11
N VAL A 255 -4.37 -5.24 -1.25
CA VAL A 255 -4.53 -5.28 0.20
C VAL A 255 -5.43 -4.15 0.70
N GLY A 256 -5.31 -2.94 0.17
CA GLY A 256 -6.15 -1.78 0.54
C GLY A 256 -7.65 -2.04 0.36
N GLU A 257 -8.04 -2.67 -0.75
CA GLU A 257 -9.40 -3.14 -1.04
C GLU A 257 -9.89 -4.12 0.05
N ALA A 258 -9.05 -5.10 0.45
CA ALA A 258 -9.38 -6.04 1.51
C ALA A 258 -9.58 -5.34 2.87
N VAL A 259 -8.76 -4.33 3.19
CA VAL A 259 -8.92 -3.52 4.42
C VAL A 259 -10.26 -2.79 4.41
N LEU A 260 -10.64 -2.16 3.29
CA LEU A 260 -11.91 -1.45 3.17
C LEU A 260 -13.11 -2.41 3.32
N ARG A 261 -13.06 -3.60 2.71
CA ARG A 261 -14.10 -4.64 2.90
C ARG A 261 -14.23 -5.08 4.36
N LEU A 262 -13.13 -5.26 5.10
CA LEU A 262 -13.22 -5.58 6.53
C LEU A 262 -13.82 -4.42 7.34
N ARG A 263 -13.47 -3.17 7.01
CA ARG A 263 -14.06 -1.98 7.65
C ARG A 263 -15.56 -1.85 7.39
N GLU A 264 -16.02 -2.19 6.19
CA GLU A 264 -17.45 -2.25 5.85
C GLU A 264 -18.18 -3.31 6.69
N ARG A 265 -17.59 -4.50 6.87
CA ARG A 265 -18.15 -5.54 7.76
C ARG A 265 -18.27 -5.04 9.20
N ILE A 266 -17.23 -4.38 9.74
CA ILE A 266 -17.27 -3.78 11.08
C ILE A 266 -18.37 -2.70 11.15
N ALA A 267 -18.46 -1.81 10.16
CA ALA A 267 -19.46 -0.75 10.11
C ALA A 267 -20.91 -1.27 10.03
N ARG A 268 -21.13 -2.50 9.57
CA ARG A 268 -22.43 -3.19 9.58
C ARG A 268 -22.66 -4.10 10.80
N GLY A 269 -21.68 -4.25 11.70
CA GLY A 269 -21.73 -5.21 12.81
C GLY A 269 -21.62 -6.68 12.37
N GLU A 270 -21.07 -6.93 11.18
CA GLU A 270 -20.90 -8.25 10.55
C GLU A 270 -19.50 -8.86 10.75
N ALA A 271 -18.66 -8.25 11.59
CA ALA A 271 -17.30 -8.70 11.86
C ALA A 271 -17.22 -9.37 13.25
N PRO A 272 -17.12 -10.71 13.33
CA PRO A 272 -17.08 -11.42 14.61
C PRO A 272 -15.93 -10.91 15.49
N GLY A 273 -16.20 -10.67 16.77
CA GLY A 273 -15.21 -10.20 17.74
C GLY A 273 -14.65 -8.78 17.54
N LEU A 274 -15.07 -8.03 16.52
CA LEU A 274 -14.65 -6.65 16.26
C LEU A 274 -15.84 -5.69 16.34
N LYS A 275 -15.66 -4.53 16.98
CA LYS A 275 -16.74 -3.54 17.18
C LYS A 275 -16.42 -2.17 16.60
N LEU A 276 -15.13 -1.84 16.51
CA LEU A 276 -14.61 -0.52 16.17
C LEU A 276 -13.59 -0.66 15.03
N GLN A 277 -13.64 0.23 14.03
CA GLN A 277 -12.70 0.19 12.90
C GLN A 277 -11.28 0.52 13.35
N SER A 278 -11.13 1.27 14.44
CA SER A 278 -9.86 1.59 15.07
C SER A 278 -9.13 0.37 15.63
N GLU A 279 -9.82 -0.73 15.97
CA GLU A 279 -9.21 -2.00 16.43
C GLU A 279 -8.31 -2.67 15.39
N LEU A 280 -8.47 -2.33 14.10
CA LEU A 280 -7.60 -2.81 13.03
C LEU A 280 -6.20 -2.17 13.05
N PHE A 281 -6.03 -1.05 13.76
CA PHE A 281 -4.83 -0.23 13.73
C PHE A 281 -4.29 0.00 15.15
N ARG A 282 -2.97 -0.08 15.31
CA ARG A 282 -2.31 0.13 16.61
C ARG A 282 -1.95 1.60 16.89
N ASP A 283 -2.10 2.47 15.90
CA ASP A 283 -1.77 3.88 15.96
C ASP A 283 -2.57 4.73 14.94
N ASP A 284 -2.46 6.05 15.08
CA ASP A 284 -3.15 7.02 14.24
C ASP A 284 -2.73 6.94 12.77
N HIS A 285 -1.44 6.69 12.52
CA HIS A 285 -0.89 6.60 11.17
C HIS A 285 -1.57 5.48 10.37
N GLY A 286 -1.83 4.36 11.03
CA GLY A 286 -2.53 3.21 10.46
C GLY A 286 -1.64 1.97 10.35
N HIS A 287 -0.64 1.80 11.22
CA HIS A 287 0.07 0.53 11.30
C HIS A 287 -0.88 -0.58 11.79
N PRO A 288 -0.75 -1.81 11.28
CA PRO A 288 -1.73 -2.85 11.55
C PRO A 288 -1.63 -3.40 12.98
N ALA A 289 -2.80 -3.63 13.58
CA ALA A 289 -2.98 -4.54 14.69
C ALA A 289 -2.92 -6.01 14.22
N PRO A 290 -2.82 -7.02 15.11
CA PRO A 290 -2.65 -8.43 14.73
C PRO A 290 -3.69 -8.96 13.73
N THR A 291 -4.95 -8.54 13.86
CA THR A 291 -6.06 -8.90 12.96
C THR A 291 -5.85 -8.39 11.54
N LEU A 292 -5.46 -7.12 11.39
CA LEU A 292 -5.19 -6.53 10.08
C LEU A 292 -3.92 -7.15 9.46
N ALA A 293 -2.87 -7.33 10.27
CA ALA A 293 -1.64 -8.00 9.81
C ALA A 293 -1.91 -9.43 9.30
N LEU A 294 -2.86 -10.14 9.90
CA LEU A 294 -3.30 -11.46 9.44
C LEU A 294 -4.06 -11.38 8.11
N LEU A 295 -5.01 -10.45 7.96
CA LEU A 295 -5.71 -10.23 6.68
C LEU A 295 -4.73 -9.98 5.53
N VAL A 296 -3.79 -9.06 5.75
CA VAL A 296 -2.73 -8.73 4.77
C VAL A 296 -1.91 -9.97 4.42
N SER A 297 -1.55 -10.77 5.43
CA SER A 297 -0.79 -12.01 5.22
C SER A 297 -1.59 -13.08 4.48
N TYR A 298 -2.92 -13.15 4.64
CA TYR A 298 -3.78 -14.03 3.84
C TYR A 298 -3.93 -13.58 2.38
N CYS A 299 -3.96 -12.27 2.11
CA CYS A 299 -3.91 -11.76 0.73
C CYS A 299 -2.60 -12.18 0.04
N HIS A 300 -1.47 -12.04 0.72
CA HIS A 300 -0.17 -12.50 0.20
C HIS A 300 -0.08 -14.00 0.07
N PHE A 301 -0.59 -14.79 1.03
CA PHE A 301 -0.68 -16.25 0.89
C PHE A 301 -1.43 -16.64 -0.39
N ALA A 302 -2.58 -16.02 -0.65
CA ALA A 302 -3.37 -16.28 -1.85
C ALA A 302 -2.61 -15.94 -3.15
N ALA A 303 -1.93 -14.79 -3.19
CA ALA A 303 -1.16 -14.36 -4.36
C ALA A 303 0.12 -15.18 -4.58
N ILE A 304 0.84 -15.55 -3.52
CA ILE A 304 2.05 -16.39 -3.58
C ILE A 304 1.68 -17.79 -4.05
N HIS A 305 0.79 -18.46 -3.32
CA HIS A 305 0.52 -19.89 -3.50
C HIS A 305 -0.58 -20.20 -4.51
N GLN A 306 -1.30 -19.20 -5.02
CA GLN A 306 -2.41 -19.38 -5.98
C GLN A 306 -3.56 -20.23 -5.40
N LEU A 307 -3.74 -20.18 -4.08
CA LEU A 307 -4.65 -21.03 -3.31
C LEU A 307 -5.46 -20.23 -2.31
N SER A 308 -6.68 -20.69 -2.02
CA SER A 308 -7.53 -20.05 -1.02
C SER A 308 -6.98 -20.27 0.40
N PRO A 309 -6.88 -19.22 1.24
CA PRO A 309 -6.60 -19.36 2.66
C PRO A 309 -7.83 -19.86 3.47
N VAL A 310 -9.00 -20.00 2.86
CA VAL A 310 -10.24 -20.42 3.54
C VAL A 310 -10.09 -21.84 4.08
N GLY A 311 -10.37 -21.99 5.38
CA GLY A 311 -10.26 -23.27 6.10
C GLY A 311 -8.92 -23.49 6.80
N LEU A 312 -7.93 -22.60 6.64
CA LEU A 312 -6.68 -22.67 7.40
C LEU A 312 -6.95 -22.48 8.91
N PRO A 313 -6.21 -23.15 9.80
CA PRO A 313 -6.47 -23.11 11.24
C PRO A 313 -6.17 -21.73 11.84
N VAL A 314 -6.86 -21.41 12.94
CA VAL A 314 -6.73 -20.12 13.65
C VAL A 314 -5.29 -19.94 14.16
N PRO A 315 -4.56 -18.92 13.67
CA PRO A 315 -3.17 -18.70 14.03
C PRO A 315 -3.06 -18.14 15.46
N ALA A 316 -1.88 -18.32 16.06
CA ALA A 316 -1.63 -17.90 17.44
C ALA A 316 -1.84 -16.39 17.68
N SER A 317 -1.65 -15.56 16.64
CA SER A 317 -1.76 -14.10 16.70
C SER A 317 -3.16 -13.57 17.05
N ILE A 318 -4.22 -14.34 16.77
CA ILE A 318 -5.61 -13.95 17.07
C ILE A 318 -6.37 -14.98 17.93
N ARG A 319 -5.73 -16.09 18.31
CA ARG A 319 -6.40 -17.23 18.99
C ARG A 319 -7.16 -16.86 20.27
N GLN A 320 -6.73 -15.82 20.97
CA GLN A 320 -7.34 -15.34 22.22
C GLN A 320 -8.36 -14.21 22.01
N MET A 321 -8.64 -13.81 20.77
CA MET A 321 -9.67 -12.81 20.47
C MET A 321 -11.08 -13.41 20.64
N PRO A 322 -12.10 -12.59 20.95
CA PRO A 322 -13.48 -13.03 20.89
C PRO A 322 -13.80 -13.58 19.49
N GLU A 323 -14.58 -14.67 19.41
CA GLU A 323 -15.05 -15.24 18.14
C GLU A 323 -13.91 -15.54 17.14
N ALA A 324 -12.71 -15.88 17.64
CA ALA A 324 -11.50 -15.97 16.82
C ALA A 324 -11.59 -16.94 15.64
N LYS A 325 -12.43 -17.98 15.70
CA LYS A 325 -12.62 -18.93 14.60
C LYS A 325 -13.45 -18.31 13.48
N GLU A 326 -14.54 -17.66 13.84
CA GLU A 326 -15.49 -16.99 12.94
C GLU A 326 -14.84 -15.75 12.30
N LEU A 327 -14.11 -14.96 13.12
CA LEU A 327 -13.27 -13.86 12.64
C LEU A 327 -12.21 -14.35 11.65
N ASN A 328 -11.46 -15.42 12.00
CA ASN A 328 -10.45 -15.99 11.11
C ASN A 328 -11.04 -16.42 9.76
N GLY A 329 -12.21 -17.08 9.76
CA GLY A 329 -12.93 -17.44 8.54
C GLY A 329 -13.33 -16.21 7.70
N LEU A 330 -13.81 -15.14 8.34
CA LEU A 330 -14.11 -13.88 7.65
C LEU A 330 -12.87 -13.25 7.00
N LEU A 331 -11.73 -13.21 7.71
CA LEU A 331 -10.48 -12.67 7.15
C LEU A 331 -9.99 -13.47 5.94
N GLN A 332 -10.08 -14.80 6.01
CA GLN A 332 -9.72 -15.69 4.89
C GLN A 332 -10.62 -15.48 3.68
N GLN A 333 -11.94 -15.36 3.90
CA GLN A 333 -12.91 -15.14 2.84
C GLN A 333 -12.68 -13.77 2.16
N ILE A 334 -12.52 -12.69 2.95
CA ILE A 334 -12.21 -11.37 2.41
C ILE A 334 -10.91 -11.40 1.61
N ALA A 335 -9.85 -12.04 2.12
CA ALA A 335 -8.58 -12.15 1.42
C ALA A 335 -8.73 -12.91 0.09
N TRP A 336 -9.43 -14.04 0.08
CA TRP A 336 -9.67 -14.81 -1.14
C TRP A 336 -10.50 -14.04 -2.16
N ASP A 337 -11.66 -13.54 -1.78
CA ASP A 337 -12.58 -12.81 -2.66
C ASP A 337 -11.95 -11.52 -3.22
N THR A 338 -11.04 -10.91 -2.48
CA THR A 338 -10.36 -9.68 -2.91
C THR A 338 -9.24 -9.98 -3.92
N VAL A 339 -8.43 -11.00 -3.65
CA VAL A 339 -7.27 -11.31 -4.53
C VAL A 339 -7.73 -12.09 -5.77
N SER A 340 -8.64 -13.05 -5.63
CA SER A 340 -9.04 -13.94 -6.73
C SER A 340 -9.93 -13.30 -7.80
N THR A 341 -10.60 -12.18 -7.50
CA THR A 341 -11.42 -11.45 -8.49
C THR A 341 -10.72 -10.21 -9.07
N TYR A 342 -9.50 -9.91 -8.64
CA TYR A 342 -8.78 -8.71 -9.07
C TYR A 342 -7.84 -9.03 -10.23
N SER A 343 -8.07 -8.44 -11.40
CA SER A 343 -7.45 -8.78 -12.68
C SER A 343 -5.91 -8.78 -12.66
N PHE A 344 -5.30 -7.84 -11.91
CA PHE A 344 -3.85 -7.70 -11.82
C PHE A 344 -3.19 -8.63 -10.78
N SER A 345 -3.94 -9.42 -9.99
CA SER A 345 -3.34 -10.32 -9.00
C SER A 345 -2.62 -11.53 -9.60
N GLY A 346 -2.94 -11.85 -10.85
CA GLY A 346 -2.52 -13.08 -11.51
C GLY A 346 -3.13 -14.33 -10.90
N VAL A 347 -4.10 -14.22 -9.98
CA VAL A 347 -4.81 -15.37 -9.43
C VAL A 347 -5.86 -15.86 -10.39
N LYS A 348 -5.78 -17.15 -10.74
CA LYS A 348 -6.74 -17.80 -11.62
C LYS A 348 -7.75 -18.56 -10.79
N LEU A 349 -9.01 -18.14 -10.84
CA LEU A 349 -10.13 -19.00 -10.45
C LEU A 349 -10.08 -20.24 -11.36
N GLY A 350 -9.98 -21.42 -10.76
CA GLY A 350 -9.79 -22.66 -11.50
C GLY A 350 -10.98 -22.96 -12.41
N GLY A 351 -10.76 -22.90 -13.73
CA GLY A 351 -11.53 -23.73 -14.65
C GLY A 351 -11.00 -25.15 -14.58
N ASP A 352 -11.89 -26.15 -14.57
CA ASP A 352 -11.60 -27.57 -14.36
C ASP A 352 -10.28 -28.04 -15.01
N SER A 353 -9.22 -28.13 -14.22
CA SER A 353 -7.93 -28.69 -14.63
C SER A 353 -7.09 -29.08 -13.42
N ASP A 354 -7.29 -30.33 -13.01
CA ASP A 354 -6.29 -31.24 -12.46
C ASP A 354 -5.41 -30.72 -11.29
N VAL A 355 -5.82 -31.02 -10.05
CA VAL A 355 -4.96 -30.91 -8.86
C VAL A 355 -4.00 -32.11 -8.83
N SER A 356 -3.09 -32.16 -9.80
CA SER A 356 -1.93 -33.04 -9.78
C SER A 356 -0.65 -32.29 -10.18
N LEU A 357 0.24 -32.14 -9.20
CA LEU A 357 1.65 -31.78 -9.33
C LEU A 357 2.00 -30.43 -10.00
N ARG A 358 2.20 -29.40 -9.16
CA ARG A 358 3.22 -28.36 -9.36
C ARG A 358 3.95 -28.10 -8.05
#